data_AF-A0A1H5YMI1-F1
#
_entry.id   AF-A0A1H5YMI1-F1
#
_cell.length_a   1.000
_cell.length_b   1.000
_cell.length_c   1.000
_cell.angle_alpha   90.00
_cell.angle_beta   90.00
_cell.angle_gamma   90.00
#
_symmetry.space_group_name_H-M   'P 1'
#
loop_
_entity.id
_entity.type
_entity.pdbx_description
1 polymer ?
#
loop_
_entity_poly.entity_id
_entity_poly.type
_entity_poly.pdbx_seq_one_letter_code
_entity_poly.pdbx_strand_id
1 'polypeptide(L)'
;MEPVLTALGFLVLINIAAFAAFAEDKRRAAKGLWRISESSLLTLALLGGWGGAKLAQRRFRHKTRKEPFRTALNSIPAVWVILLGVIWFTGVRP
;
A
#
# COMPACT_ATOMS: atom_id res chain seq x y z
N MET A 1 -15.23 3.27 -21.49
CA MET A 1 -15.78 3.30 -20.11
C MET A 1 -15.43 2.03 -19.32
N GLU A 2 -15.46 0.85 -19.95
CA GLU A 2 -14.99 -0.42 -19.35
C GLU A 2 -13.64 -0.39 -18.60
N PRO A 3 -12.53 0.14 -19.16
CA PRO A 3 -11.22 0.03 -18.50
C PRO A 3 -11.12 0.88 -17.22
N VAL A 4 -11.86 1.99 -17.14
CA VAL A 4 -11.88 2.86 -15.96
C VAL A 4 -12.59 2.16 -14.80
N LEU A 5 -13.74 1.53 -15.07
CA LEU A 5 -14.48 0.77 -14.05
C LEU A 5 -13.65 -0.41 -13.53
N THR A 6 -12.96 -1.14 -14.41
CA THR A 6 -12.05 -2.22 -14.03
C THR A 6 -10.90 -1.71 -13.17
N ALA A 7 -10.28 -0.58 -13.53
CA ALA A 7 -9.20 0.03 -12.76
C ALA A 7 -9.68 0.48 -11.37
N LEU A 8 -10.85 1.12 -11.29
CA LEU A 8 -11.46 1.52 -10.02
C LEU A 8 -11.80 0.30 -9.14
N GLY A 9 -12.38 -0.75 -9.72
CA GLY A 9 -12.67 -2.00 -9.03
C GLY A 9 -11.39 -2.64 -8.47
N PHE A 10 -10.34 -2.72 -9.29
CA PHE A 10 -9.03 -3.20 -8.85
C PHE A 10 -8.46 -2.36 -7.70
N LEU A 11 -8.52 -1.03 -7.79
CA LEU A 11 -8.07 -0.12 -6.73
C LEU A 11 -8.83 -0.33 -5.42
N VAL A 12 -10.14 -0.52 -5.47
CA VAL A 12 -10.94 -0.81 -4.27
C VAL A 12 -10.48 -2.15 -3.66
N LEU A 13 -10.37 -3.20 -4.47
CA LEU A 13 -9.98 -4.53 -4.01
C LEU A 13 -8.58 -4.55 -3.41
N ILE A 14 -7.59 -3.92 -4.04
CA ILE A 14 -6.20 -3.89 -3.53
C ILE A 14 -6.10 -3.09 -2.23
N ASN A 15 -6.90 -2.04 -2.04
CA ASN A 15 -6.94 -1.29 -0.78
C ASN A 15 -7.60 -2.11 0.34
N ILE A 16 -8.66 -2.87 0.04
CA ILE A 16 -9.27 -3.81 1.00
C ILE A 16 -8.26 -4.91 1.36
N ALA A 17 -7.59 -5.50 0.37
CA ALA A 17 -6.58 -6.54 0.58
C ALA A 17 -5.41 -6.04 1.44
N ALA A 18 -4.90 -4.84 1.16
CA ALA A 18 -3.86 -4.20 1.95
C ALA A 18 -4.32 -3.97 3.40
N PHE A 19 -5.54 -3.47 3.60
CA PHE A 19 -6.08 -3.27 4.95
C PHE A 19 -6.21 -4.60 5.71
N ALA A 20 -6.74 -5.63 5.04
CA ALA A 20 -6.91 -6.97 5.60
C ALA A 20 -5.58 -7.62 5.98
N ALA A 21 -4.54 -7.44 5.16
CA ALA A 21 -3.19 -7.95 5.46
C ALA A 21 -2.62 -7.33 6.75
N PHE A 22 -2.75 -6.01 6.95
CA PHE A 22 -2.33 -5.36 8.20
C PHE A 22 -3.16 -5.80 9.41
N ALA A 23 -4.47 -5.98 9.23
CA ALA A 23 -5.35 -6.50 10.28
C ALA A 23 -4.93 -7.93 10.67
N GLU A 24 -4.62 -8.76 9.69
CA GLU A 24 -4.19 -10.13 9.89
C GLU A 24 -2.82 -10.21 10.56
N ASP A 25 -1.84 -9.39 10.16
CA ASP A 25 -0.57 -9.33 10.86
C ASP A 25 -0.75 -9.01 12.36
N LYS A 26 -1.66 -8.09 12.69
CA LYS A 26 -1.98 -7.78 14.09
C LYS A 26 -2.60 -8.97 14.81
N ARG A 27 -3.50 -9.72 14.16
CA ARG A 27 -4.08 -10.94 14.73
C ARG A 27 -3.02 -12.02 14.95
N ARG A 28 -2.12 -12.23 13.99
CA ARG A 28 -1.02 -13.21 14.11
C ARG A 28 -0.07 -12.84 15.24
N ALA A 29 0.26 -11.56 15.39
CA ALA A 29 1.05 -11.06 16.50
C ALA A 29 0.42 -11.35 17.87
N ALA A 30 -0.90 -11.19 18.00
CA ALA A 30 -1.61 -11.48 19.24
C ALA A 30 -1.67 -12.99 19.55
N LYS A 31 -1.68 -13.84 18.51
CA LYS A 31 -1.69 -15.30 18.63
C LYS A 31 -0.30 -15.93 18.70
N GLY A 32 0.77 -15.14 18.69
CA GLY A 32 2.16 -15.65 18.64
C GLY A 32 2.51 -16.39 17.34
N LEU A 33 1.74 -16.18 16.27
CA LEU A 33 1.96 -16.83 14.97
C LEU A 33 2.96 -16.06 14.11
N TRP A 34 3.46 -16.73 13.06
CA TRP A 34 4.38 -16.12 12.10
C TRP A 34 3.76 -14.88 11.44
N ARG A 35 4.45 -13.75 11.56
CA ARG A 35 4.01 -12.44 11.09
C ARG A 35 4.12 -12.32 9.57
N ILE A 36 3.34 -11.42 8.97
CA ILE A 36 3.48 -11.14 7.54
C ILE A 36 4.76 -10.33 7.35
N SER A 37 5.55 -10.67 6.33
CA SER A 37 6.78 -9.93 6.04
C SER A 37 6.46 -8.47 5.70
N GLU A 38 7.32 -7.56 6.15
CA GLU A 38 7.17 -6.14 5.85
C GLU A 38 7.20 -5.86 4.33
N SER A 39 8.00 -6.63 3.59
CA SER A 39 8.10 -6.55 2.14
C SER A 39 6.74 -6.81 1.48
N SER A 40 6.01 -7.86 1.86
CA SER A 40 4.68 -8.15 1.29
C SER A 40 3.67 -7.04 1.57
N LEU A 41 3.69 -6.45 2.77
CA LEU A 41 2.82 -5.33 3.11
C LEU A 41 3.15 -4.06 2.29
N LEU A 42 4.43 -3.79 2.07
CA LEU A 42 4.89 -2.68 1.23
C LEU A 42 4.58 -2.92 -0.25
N THR A 43 4.71 -4.15 -0.75
CA THR A 43 4.34 -4.50 -2.13
C THR A 43 2.85 -4.26 -2.38
N LEU A 44 1.97 -4.68 -1.47
CA LEU A 44 0.52 -4.39 -1.60
C LEU A 44 0.23 -2.88 -1.63
N ALA A 45 0.93 -2.10 -0.81
CA ALA A 45 0.82 -0.65 -0.84
C ALA A 45 1.33 -0.06 -2.16
N LEU A 46 2.45 -0.58 -2.67
CA LEU A 46 3.08 -0.15 -3.92
C LEU A 46 2.23 -0.48 -5.14
N LEU A 47 1.47 -1.57 -5.14
CA LEU A 47 0.56 -1.96 -6.24
C LEU A 47 -0.73 -1.11 -6.31
N GLY A 48 -0.92 -0.16 -5.40
CA GLY A 48 -2.11 0.71 -5.36
C GLY A 48 -2.91 0.60 -4.05
N GLY A 49 -2.53 -0.29 -3.13
CA GLY A 49 -3.16 -0.45 -1.83
C GLY A 49 -2.71 0.54 -0.76
N TRP A 50 -1.97 1.60 -1.13
CA TRP A 50 -1.35 2.52 -0.17
C TRP A 50 -2.36 3.16 0.79
N GLY A 51 -3.54 3.57 0.29
CA GLY A 51 -4.57 4.19 1.12
C GLY A 51 -5.08 3.26 2.22
N GLY A 52 -5.42 2.02 1.86
CA GLY A 52 -5.86 0.97 2.76
C GLY A 52 -4.77 0.55 3.73
N ALA A 53 -3.53 0.42 3.26
CA ALA A 53 -2.36 0.16 4.11
C ALA A 53 -2.16 1.29 5.13
N LYS A 54 -2.26 2.56 4.73
CA LYS A 54 -2.06 3.71 5.62
C LYS A 54 -3.19 3.84 6.64
N LEU A 55 -4.43 3.61 6.22
CA LEU A 55 -5.58 3.57 7.11
C LEU A 55 -5.43 2.46 8.15
N ALA A 56 -5.06 1.25 7.73
CA ALA A 56 -4.82 0.11 8.61
C ALA A 56 -3.64 0.38 9.57
N GLN A 57 -2.54 0.95 9.07
CA GLN A 57 -1.38 1.32 9.88
C GLN A 57 -1.78 2.23 11.05
N ARG A 58 -2.59 3.27 10.78
CA ARG A 58 -3.12 4.18 11.80
C ARG A 58 -4.11 3.47 12.74
N ARG A 59 -5.09 2.75 12.19
CA ARG A 59 -6.16 2.06 12.95
C ARG A 59 -5.62 1.03 13.91
N PHE A 60 -4.61 0.28 13.49
CA PHE A 60 -4.02 -0.80 14.27
C PHE A 60 -2.79 -0.37 15.08
N ARG A 61 -2.35 0.89 14.92
CA ARG A 61 -1.07 1.43 15.45
C ARG A 61 0.12 0.54 15.06
N HIS A 62 0.04 -0.06 13.88
CA HIS A 62 1.03 -1.01 13.39
C HIS A 62 2.28 -0.26 12.93
N LYS A 63 3.40 -0.42 13.65
CA LYS A 63 4.73 0.12 13.27
C LYS A 63 4.69 1.59 12.79
N THR A 64 3.94 2.44 13.50
CA THR A 64 3.80 3.86 13.17
C THR A 64 5.04 4.70 13.50
N ARG A 65 5.98 4.15 14.27
CA ARG A 65 7.26 4.79 14.65
C ARG A 65 8.50 3.94 14.31
N LYS A 66 8.33 2.69 13.88
CA LYS A 66 9.46 1.81 13.58
C LYS A 66 9.95 2.06 12.15
N GLU A 67 11.21 2.45 12.03
CA GLU A 67 11.93 2.52 10.76
C GLU A 67 12.54 1.14 10.45
N PRO A 68 12.77 0.80 9.17
CA PRO A 68 12.57 1.61 7.95
C PRO A 68 11.14 1.58 7.40
N PHE A 69 10.25 0.77 7.98
CA PHE A 69 8.92 0.50 7.43
C PHE A 69 8.07 1.76 7.23
N ARG A 70 8.10 2.68 8.19
CA ARG A 70 7.33 3.93 8.12
C ARG A 70 7.77 4.79 6.94
N THR A 71 9.07 4.99 6.77
CA THR A 71 9.61 5.77 5.66
C THR A 71 9.29 5.11 4.32
N ALA A 72 9.45 3.79 4.22
CA ALA A 72 9.12 3.05 3.00
C ALA A 72 7.63 3.15 2.63
N LEU A 73 6.71 3.03 3.60
CA LEU A 73 5.28 3.17 3.32
C LEU A 73 4.90 4.61 2.94
N ASN A 74 5.56 5.60 3.53
CA ASN A 74 5.29 7.01 3.25
C ASN A 74 5.88 7.49 1.91
N SER A 75 6.95 6.87 1.41
CA SER A 75 7.58 7.25 0.15
C SER A 75 6.81 6.76 -1.08
N ILE A 76 5.93 5.76 -0.94
CA ILE A 76 5.20 5.17 -2.07
C ILE A 76 4.46 6.23 -2.91
N PRO A 77 3.60 7.12 -2.36
CA PRO A 77 2.94 8.15 -3.18
C PRO A 77 3.94 9.07 -3.90
N ALA A 78 5.07 9.39 -3.27
CA ALA A 78 6.11 10.21 -3.89
C ALA A 78 6.72 9.50 -5.11
N VAL A 79 6.96 8.18 -5.02
CA VAL A 79 7.42 7.37 -6.16
C VAL A 79 6.41 7.44 -7.30
N TRP A 80 5.12 7.28 -7.03
CA TRP A 80 4.07 7.38 -8.06
C TRP A 80 4.03 8.76 -8.72
N VAL A 81 4.13 9.84 -7.93
CA VAL A 81 4.16 11.22 -8.44
C VAL A 81 5.40 11.47 -9.31
N ILE A 82 6.57 11.01 -8.88
CA ILE A 82 7.82 11.16 -9.65
C ILE A 82 7.72 10.42 -10.98
N LEU A 83 7.23 9.18 -10.98
CA LEU A 83 7.06 8.38 -12.20
C LEU A 83 6.12 9.08 -13.19
N LEU A 84 4.98 9.58 -12.71
CA LEU A 84 4.03 10.32 -13.55
C LEU A 84 4.65 11.61 -14.10
N GLY A 85 5.41 12.34 -13.28
CA GLY A 85 6.12 13.54 -13.70
C GLY A 85 7.19 13.27 -14.76
N VAL A 86 7.95 12.18 -14.62
CA VAL A 86 8.94 11.73 -15.62
C VAL A 86 8.26 11.36 -16.93
N ILE A 87 7.17 10.59 -16.89
CA ILE A 87 6.40 10.21 -18.10
C ILE A 87 5.88 11.45 -18.82
N TRP A 88 5.36 12.42 -18.07
CA TRP A 88 4.86 13.68 -18.64
C TRP A 88 5.99 14.51 -19.26
N PHE A 89 7.15 14.58 -18.59
CA PHE A 89 8.32 15.32 -19.06
C PHE A 89 8.98 14.70 -20.29
N THR A 90 9.08 13.37 -20.38
CA THR A 90 9.66 12.69 -21.54
C THR A 90 8.75 12.69 -22.77
N GLY A 91 7.57 13.33 -22.69
CA GLY A 91 6.64 13.46 -23.81
C GLY A 91 5.95 12.15 -24.21
N VAL A 92 6.11 11.09 -23.42
CA VAL A 92 5.37 9.83 -23.57
C VAL A 92 3.95 10.11 -23.09
N ARG A 93 3.09 10.58 -24.01
CA ARG A 93 1.67 10.79 -23.72
C ARG A 93 0.99 9.41 -23.67
N PRO A 94 0.47 8.98 -22.50
CA PRO A 94 -0.29 7.74 -22.39
C PRO A 94 -1.67 7.86 -23.06
#